data_AF-A0A7J0AMY3-F1
#
_entry.id   AF-A0A7J0AMY3-F1
#
_cell.length_a   1.000
_cell.length_b   1.000
_cell.length_c   1.000
_cell.angle_alpha   90.00
_cell.angle_beta   90.00
_cell.angle_gamma   90.00
#
_symmetry.space_group_name_H-M   'P 1'
#
loop_
_entity.id
_entity.type
_entity.pdbx_description
1 polymer ?
#
loop_
_entity_poly.entity_id
_entity_poly.type
_entity_poly.pdbx_seq_one_letter_code
_entity_poly.pdbx_strand_id
1 'polypeptide(L)'
;MKLLNTFRRFSGCLLAGAATVAVVSCNEKTEDVEIYLTPSNVAVTAFSLNEDDDVMANLDSVFFSIDLANGVIFNADSLPVGTKIDKLVTTIKYSSYVTKATINMENGETRTGEVDYLNSPTDSIDFTGNVTLTLSTDNDQLSRTYRIKVNVHKEKTDSLIWGDKAISKLPSRLPDPRNQKSIDFNNRAVSLIEENDGTYTFATSDNLFESTWQKNAATFPFTPNVRSLCATTSRLFLLATDGKMYESADGSSWTATGETWTAMLGSYLDTAIGIRNGANGAEYAQYPQKNLNVCAIDPEFPVSGYSNFVILENQWTSSPVGFFAGGTCADGSLSDATWAFDGYNWIKLAEGGIPAVKGASIIPYYGFRFTSSTWTKTEYPVWMIVGGTKTDGTLNRTVYISYDNGVNWGQGSELLQLPKEIPTMTECDNVVMNVRKKALLSDAWKKAARRSHNVEVDGDNIYWDCPYIYLIGGFGSDGKLYDTVWRGVIARLSFTPII
;
A
#
# COMPACT_ATOMS: atom_id res chain seq x y z
N MET A 1 8.68 13.62 30.66
CA MET A 1 9.88 13.73 31.52
C MET A 1 10.97 14.43 30.71
N LYS A 2 11.44 15.62 31.11
CA LYS A 2 12.50 16.36 30.39
C LYS A 2 13.86 16.08 31.03
N LEU A 3 14.92 15.95 30.22
CA LEU A 3 16.30 16.12 30.68
C LEU A 3 17.08 16.95 29.66
N LEU A 4 17.83 17.93 30.17
CA LEU A 4 18.53 18.95 29.39
C LEU A 4 20.02 18.60 29.21
N ASN A 5 20.61 19.17 28.16
CA ASN A 5 22.06 19.25 27.95
C ASN A 5 22.80 19.89 29.13
N THR A 6 23.98 19.36 29.46
CA THR A 6 25.09 20.18 29.98
C THR A 6 26.44 19.58 29.59
N PHE A 7 27.28 20.37 28.90
CA PHE A 7 28.72 20.14 28.83
C PHE A 7 29.46 21.48 28.94
N ARG A 8 30.47 21.53 29.80
CA ARG A 8 31.30 22.72 30.08
C ARG A 8 32.73 22.50 29.57
N ARG A 9 33.37 23.56 29.09
CA ARG A 9 34.77 23.61 28.65
C ARG A 9 35.75 23.62 29.83
N PHE A 10 36.99 23.21 29.59
CA PHE A 10 38.20 23.88 30.09
C PHE A 10 39.38 23.69 29.13
N SER A 11 40.41 24.55 29.21
CA SER A 11 41.42 24.75 28.16
C SER A 11 42.87 24.50 28.62
N GLY A 12 43.70 23.94 27.71
CA GLY A 12 45.06 24.42 27.36
C GLY A 12 46.28 24.10 28.23
N CYS A 13 47.39 23.68 27.57
CA CYS A 13 48.76 24.24 27.73
C CYS A 13 49.84 23.57 26.83
N LEU A 14 50.22 24.26 25.75
CA LEU A 14 51.57 24.73 25.32
C LEU A 14 52.89 23.89 25.43
N LEU A 15 53.81 24.22 24.47
CA LEU A 15 55.27 23.97 24.34
C LEU A 15 55.69 22.64 23.66
N ALA A 16 56.78 22.56 22.86
CA ALA A 16 57.57 23.53 22.07
C ALA A 16 58.54 22.78 21.12
N GLY A 17 59.01 23.39 20.02
CA GLY A 17 60.16 22.85 19.25
C GLY A 17 60.22 23.19 17.75
N ALA A 18 60.96 24.25 17.41
CA ALA A 18 61.53 24.50 16.06
C ALA A 18 63.08 24.40 16.18
N ALA A 19 63.94 24.44 15.17
CA ALA A 19 63.86 24.71 13.73
C ALA A 19 65.16 24.20 13.04
N THR A 20 65.20 24.12 11.70
CA THR A 20 66.39 24.51 10.88
C THR A 20 66.02 24.73 9.41
N VAL A 21 66.88 25.46 8.68
CA VAL A 21 66.61 26.10 7.37
C VAL A 21 67.54 25.56 6.26
N ALA A 22 67.17 25.78 5.00
CA ALA A 22 67.92 25.52 3.75
C ALA A 22 69.31 26.20 3.69
N VAL A 23 70.19 26.11 2.67
CA VAL A 23 70.13 25.78 1.21
C VAL A 23 71.52 25.15 0.80
N VAL A 24 71.97 24.89 -0.44
CA VAL A 24 71.64 25.28 -1.84
C VAL A 24 72.01 24.12 -2.80
N SER A 25 71.26 23.87 -3.89
CA SER A 25 71.82 23.58 -5.24
C SER A 25 70.70 23.40 -6.30
N CYS A 26 70.62 24.33 -7.25
CA CYS A 26 69.90 24.10 -8.51
C CYS A 26 70.90 23.63 -9.57
N ASN A 27 70.55 22.61 -10.35
CA ASN A 27 71.09 22.48 -11.70
C ASN A 27 70.00 21.86 -12.60
N GLU A 28 69.78 22.47 -13.76
CA GLU A 28 68.56 22.31 -14.55
C GLU A 28 68.38 20.89 -15.09
N LYS A 29 67.18 20.32 -14.87
CA LYS A 29 66.55 19.35 -15.77
C LYS A 29 65.06 19.65 -15.85
N THR A 30 64.50 19.41 -17.03
CA THR A 30 63.07 19.53 -17.35
C THR A 30 62.20 18.98 -16.22
N GLU A 31 61.37 19.84 -15.63
CA GLU A 31 60.20 19.38 -14.90
C GLU A 31 59.16 18.90 -15.92
N ASP A 32 59.26 17.61 -16.27
CA ASP A 32 58.07 16.87 -16.66
C ASP A 32 57.11 16.95 -15.47
N VAL A 33 56.04 17.73 -15.61
CA VAL A 33 54.99 17.80 -14.60
C VAL A 33 54.29 16.44 -14.60
N GLU A 34 54.71 15.54 -13.70
CA GLU A 34 54.00 14.30 -13.42
C GLU A 34 52.60 14.65 -12.93
N ILE A 35 51.62 14.60 -13.84
CA ILE A 35 50.21 14.74 -13.50
C ILE A 35 49.85 13.50 -12.68
N TYR A 36 49.66 13.66 -11.37
CA TYR A 36 49.22 12.59 -10.48
C TYR A 36 47.78 12.20 -10.82
N LEU A 37 47.64 11.24 -11.74
CA LEU A 37 46.38 10.67 -12.18
C LEU A 37 45.85 9.67 -11.15
N THR A 38 44.61 9.88 -10.69
CA THR A 38 43.89 9.02 -9.75
C THR A 38 42.55 8.54 -10.36
N PRO A 39 41.88 7.51 -9.83
CA PRO A 39 40.55 7.10 -10.30
C PRO A 39 39.45 8.18 -10.23
N SER A 40 39.71 9.33 -9.59
CA SER A 40 38.83 10.50 -9.61
C SER A 40 38.98 11.38 -10.87
N ASN A 41 40.11 11.27 -11.58
CA ASN A 41 40.40 11.98 -12.84
C ASN A 41 39.57 11.43 -14.02
N VAL A 42 38.94 10.25 -13.85
CA VAL A 42 38.00 9.63 -14.80
C VAL A 42 36.63 9.35 -14.14
N ALA A 43 36.24 10.18 -13.18
CA ALA A 43 34.95 10.08 -12.50
C ALA A 43 33.82 10.82 -13.23
N VAL A 44 32.66 10.19 -13.37
CA VAL A 44 31.38 10.90 -13.61
C VAL A 44 30.93 11.57 -12.31
N THR A 45 30.59 12.86 -12.39
CA THR A 45 30.23 13.72 -11.24
C THR A 45 28.75 14.09 -11.21
N ALA A 46 28.07 14.07 -12.35
CA ALA A 46 26.61 14.14 -12.44
C ALA A 46 26.11 13.48 -13.73
N PHE A 47 24.87 13.01 -13.71
CA PHE A 47 24.15 12.48 -14.88
C PHE A 47 22.68 12.88 -14.77
N SER A 48 22.08 13.32 -15.87
CA SER A 48 20.63 13.44 -16.02
C SER A 48 20.22 13.10 -17.45
N LEU A 49 18.93 12.82 -17.64
CA LEU A 49 18.31 12.94 -18.96
C LEU A 49 18.10 14.42 -19.28
N ASN A 50 17.87 14.73 -20.55
CA ASN A 50 17.40 16.05 -20.96
C ASN A 50 15.86 16.10 -20.94
N GLU A 51 15.31 17.31 -20.96
CA GLU A 51 13.87 17.56 -21.09
C GLU A 51 13.36 17.06 -22.44
N ASP A 52 12.29 16.25 -22.43
CA ASP A 52 11.61 15.74 -23.62
C ASP A 52 10.14 15.43 -23.26
N ASP A 53 9.26 16.42 -23.46
CA ASP A 53 7.83 16.32 -23.16
C ASP A 53 7.09 15.32 -24.07
N ASP A 54 7.62 14.99 -25.25
CA ASP A 54 7.05 13.97 -26.15
C ASP A 54 7.31 12.54 -25.60
N VAL A 55 8.32 12.37 -24.75
CA VAL A 55 8.59 11.15 -23.98
C VAL A 55 7.87 11.16 -22.63
N MET A 56 8.07 12.20 -21.82
CA MET A 56 7.50 12.35 -20.47
C MET A 56 7.74 13.76 -19.91
N ALA A 57 6.70 14.38 -19.36
CA ALA A 57 6.83 15.63 -18.61
C ALA A 57 7.78 15.50 -17.40
N ASN A 58 8.72 16.44 -17.25
CA ASN A 58 9.77 16.47 -16.22
C ASN A 58 10.77 15.29 -16.31
N LEU A 59 11.10 14.82 -17.52
CA LEU A 59 12.11 13.76 -17.74
C LEU A 59 13.51 14.14 -17.22
N ASP A 60 13.87 15.42 -17.31
CA ASP A 60 15.10 16.02 -16.79
C ASP A 60 15.23 15.91 -15.26
N SER A 61 14.09 15.91 -14.57
CA SER A 61 13.96 15.86 -13.12
C SER A 61 14.05 14.45 -12.54
N VAL A 62 14.26 13.43 -13.39
CA VAL A 62 14.48 12.05 -12.96
C VAL A 62 15.84 11.93 -12.28
N PHE A 63 15.86 11.45 -11.04
CA PHE A 63 17.08 11.31 -10.25
C PHE A 63 17.90 10.07 -10.65
N PHE A 64 19.16 10.28 -11.01
CA PHE A 64 20.14 9.22 -11.29
C PHE A 64 21.22 9.13 -10.20
N SER A 65 21.46 7.90 -9.75
CA SER A 65 22.55 7.54 -8.85
C SER A 65 23.78 7.10 -9.66
N ILE A 66 24.97 7.45 -9.16
CA ILE A 66 26.27 7.06 -9.73
C ILE A 66 27.01 6.22 -8.68
N ASP A 67 27.05 4.90 -8.85
CA ASP A 67 27.96 4.06 -8.07
C ASP A 67 29.36 4.12 -8.72
N LEU A 68 30.19 5.01 -8.20
CA LEU A 68 31.57 5.15 -8.63
C LEU A 68 32.33 3.83 -8.47
N ALA A 69 32.22 3.15 -7.33
CA ALA A 69 33.03 1.97 -7.01
C ALA A 69 32.85 0.84 -8.03
N ASN A 70 31.61 0.58 -8.43
CA ASN A 70 31.24 -0.51 -9.35
C ASN A 70 31.10 -0.05 -10.81
N GLY A 71 31.17 1.25 -11.10
CA GLY A 71 31.00 1.78 -12.45
C GLY A 71 29.59 1.59 -12.99
N VAL A 72 28.57 2.04 -12.25
CA VAL A 72 27.15 1.94 -12.68
C VAL A 72 26.43 3.27 -12.49
N ILE A 73 25.66 3.67 -13.50
CA ILE A 73 24.79 4.86 -13.48
C ILE A 73 23.36 4.40 -13.78
N PHE A 74 22.39 4.82 -12.96
CA PHE A 74 21.01 4.34 -13.07
C PHE A 74 20.01 5.27 -12.39
N ASN A 75 18.78 5.32 -12.88
CA ASN A 75 17.67 5.95 -12.17
C ASN A 75 17.20 5.05 -11.02
N ALA A 76 17.14 5.62 -9.82
CA ALA A 76 16.77 4.89 -8.62
C ALA A 76 15.26 4.57 -8.56
N ASP A 77 14.42 5.47 -9.05
CA ASP A 77 13.02 5.18 -9.36
C ASP A 77 12.86 4.89 -10.85
N SER A 78 12.11 3.84 -11.19
CA SER A 78 11.96 3.43 -12.58
C SER A 78 11.01 4.36 -13.33
N LEU A 79 11.27 4.59 -14.61
CA LEU A 79 10.37 5.39 -15.44
C LEU A 79 8.99 4.70 -15.56
N PRO A 80 7.91 5.46 -15.82
CA PRO A 80 6.58 4.88 -16.04
C PRO A 80 6.55 3.79 -17.11
N VAL A 81 5.64 2.82 -16.98
CA VAL A 81 5.47 1.75 -17.99
C VAL A 81 5.24 2.36 -19.36
N GLY A 82 6.01 1.89 -20.34
CA GLY A 82 5.88 2.33 -21.73
C GLY A 82 6.54 3.66 -22.03
N THR A 83 7.27 4.27 -21.08
CA THR A 83 8.20 5.35 -21.40
C THR A 83 9.21 4.84 -22.42
N LYS A 84 9.32 5.57 -23.53
CA LYS A 84 10.25 5.27 -24.62
C LYS A 84 11.66 5.63 -24.18
N ILE A 85 12.59 4.67 -24.27
CA ILE A 85 13.99 4.84 -23.86
C ILE A 85 14.96 4.61 -25.01
N ASP A 86 14.44 4.51 -26.24
CA ASP A 86 15.17 4.19 -27.47
C ASP A 86 15.94 5.39 -28.04
N LYS A 87 15.60 6.62 -27.65
CA LYS A 87 16.17 7.86 -28.23
C LYS A 87 16.38 8.98 -27.23
N LEU A 88 16.93 8.67 -26.06
CA LEU A 88 17.11 9.66 -24.99
C LEU A 88 18.40 10.46 -25.15
N VAL A 89 18.33 11.78 -24.97
CA VAL A 89 19.53 12.65 -24.86
C VAL A 89 19.90 12.80 -23.38
N THR A 90 21.20 12.85 -23.09
CA THR A 90 21.72 12.86 -21.71
C THR A 90 22.68 14.01 -21.47
N THR A 91 22.67 14.56 -20.25
CA THR A 91 23.67 15.50 -19.75
C THR A 91 24.58 14.76 -18.77
N ILE A 92 25.83 14.53 -19.19
CA ILE A 92 26.84 13.83 -18.38
C ILE A 92 27.94 14.83 -18.00
N LYS A 93 28.20 14.98 -16.69
CA LYS A 93 29.33 15.75 -16.17
C LYS A 93 30.38 14.79 -15.63
N TYR A 94 31.64 15.06 -15.94
CA TYR A 94 32.78 14.26 -15.53
C TYR A 94 33.97 15.16 -15.18
N SER A 95 35.04 14.54 -14.68
CA SER A 95 36.28 15.22 -14.31
C SER A 95 36.93 15.94 -15.51
N SER A 96 37.51 17.12 -15.28
CA SER A 96 38.12 17.96 -16.33
C SER A 96 39.40 17.41 -16.95
N TYR A 97 39.88 16.26 -16.46
CA TYR A 97 41.06 15.54 -16.98
C TYR A 97 40.69 14.49 -18.04
N VAL A 98 39.40 14.26 -18.29
CA VAL A 98 38.93 13.37 -19.36
C VAL A 98 39.16 14.04 -20.71
N THR A 99 39.87 13.35 -21.60
CA THR A 99 40.11 13.80 -22.99
C THR A 99 39.48 12.89 -24.03
N LYS A 100 38.88 11.77 -23.60
CA LYS A 100 38.03 10.90 -24.43
C LYS A 100 36.81 10.41 -23.63
N ALA A 101 35.62 10.57 -24.20
CA ALA A 101 34.37 10.04 -23.65
C ALA A 101 33.57 9.33 -24.75
N THR A 102 33.51 8.00 -24.70
CA THR A 102 32.86 7.17 -25.71
C THR A 102 31.69 6.41 -25.10
N ILE A 103 30.50 6.52 -25.71
CA ILE A 103 29.32 5.73 -25.34
C ILE A 103 29.15 4.61 -26.36
N ASN A 104 29.16 3.36 -25.92
CA ASN A 104 28.86 2.18 -26.75
C ASN A 104 27.46 1.64 -26.40
N MET A 105 26.66 1.37 -27.45
CA MET A 105 25.31 0.81 -27.39
C MET A 105 25.28 -0.56 -28.09
N GLU A 106 24.98 -1.62 -27.34
CA GLU A 106 24.89 -2.99 -27.86
C GLU A 106 23.49 -3.56 -27.67
N ASN A 107 22.94 -4.20 -28.70
CA ASN A 107 21.61 -4.84 -28.69
C ASN A 107 20.45 -3.87 -28.39
N GLY A 108 20.55 -2.59 -28.77
CA GLY A 108 19.41 -1.66 -28.77
C GLY A 108 18.42 -1.97 -29.90
N GLU A 109 17.14 -1.72 -29.66
CA GLU A 109 16.03 -1.97 -30.59
C GLU A 109 16.06 -1.06 -31.82
N THR A 110 16.58 0.16 -31.68
CA THR A 110 16.60 1.19 -32.73
C THR A 110 18.00 1.66 -33.10
N ARG A 111 18.98 1.57 -32.18
CA ARG A 111 20.36 1.99 -32.42
C ARG A 111 21.38 1.07 -31.73
N THR A 112 22.50 0.85 -32.42
CA THR A 112 23.72 0.22 -31.88
C THR A 112 24.96 0.96 -32.38
N GLY A 113 26.09 0.79 -31.69
CA GLY A 113 27.39 1.36 -32.06
C GLY A 113 27.88 2.43 -31.09
N GLU A 114 28.93 3.14 -31.49
CA GLU A 114 29.61 4.13 -30.64
C GLU A 114 29.18 5.57 -30.93
N VAL A 115 29.19 6.40 -29.89
CA VAL A 115 29.03 7.87 -29.92
C VAL A 115 30.22 8.49 -29.19
N ASP A 116 30.89 9.42 -29.86
CA ASP A 116 31.86 10.31 -29.21
C ASP A 116 31.11 11.43 -28.50
N TYR A 117 30.98 11.31 -27.18
CA TYR A 117 30.18 12.22 -26.37
C TYR A 117 30.82 13.60 -26.21
N LEU A 118 32.15 13.75 -26.41
CA LEU A 118 32.80 15.06 -26.39
C LEU A 118 32.42 15.88 -27.62
N ASN A 119 32.36 15.24 -28.79
CA ASN A 119 32.07 15.89 -30.06
C ASN A 119 30.57 15.84 -30.44
N SER A 120 29.76 15.01 -29.78
CA SER A 120 28.32 14.87 -30.05
C SER A 120 27.50 14.65 -28.76
N PRO A 121 27.54 15.58 -27.78
CA PRO A 121 26.88 15.41 -26.48
C PRO A 121 25.35 15.43 -26.54
N THR A 122 24.76 15.91 -27.65
CA THR A 122 23.32 15.96 -27.88
C THR A 122 22.79 14.78 -28.68
N ASP A 123 23.63 13.80 -29.02
CA ASP A 123 23.20 12.66 -29.81
C ASP A 123 22.35 11.68 -28.97
N SER A 124 21.34 11.09 -29.60
CA SER A 124 20.35 10.24 -28.92
C SER A 124 20.90 8.83 -28.66
N ILE A 125 20.65 8.33 -27.44
CA ILE A 125 21.14 7.05 -26.95
C ILE A 125 19.95 6.09 -26.79
N ASP A 126 20.15 4.86 -27.23
CA ASP A 126 19.19 3.77 -27.09
C ASP A 126 19.49 2.93 -25.84
N PHE A 127 18.66 3.09 -24.82
CA PHE A 127 18.77 2.38 -23.54
C PHE A 127 17.95 1.08 -23.46
N THR A 128 17.33 0.63 -24.55
CA THR A 128 16.68 -0.69 -24.59
C THR A 128 17.71 -1.83 -24.52
N GLY A 129 18.92 -1.58 -25.00
CA GLY A 129 20.06 -2.50 -24.96
C GLY A 129 21.02 -2.29 -23.79
N ASN A 130 22.26 -2.76 -23.97
CA ASN A 130 23.37 -2.50 -23.05
C ASN A 130 24.07 -1.18 -23.44
N VAL A 131 24.07 -0.20 -22.54
CA VAL A 131 24.80 1.06 -22.73
C VAL A 131 25.99 1.14 -21.77
N THR A 132 27.15 1.51 -22.31
CA THR A 132 28.36 1.76 -21.52
C THR A 132 29.03 3.07 -21.92
N LEU A 133 29.43 3.88 -20.95
CA LEU A 133 30.25 5.07 -21.12
C LEU A 133 31.67 4.77 -20.65
N THR A 134 32.65 4.91 -21.54
CA THR A 134 34.08 4.83 -21.20
C THR A 134 34.68 6.24 -21.21
N LEU A 135 35.26 6.63 -20.08
CA LEU A 135 36.02 7.87 -19.92
C LEU A 135 37.50 7.54 -19.81
N SER A 136 38.35 8.24 -20.57
CA SER A 136 39.80 8.13 -20.40
C SER A 136 40.54 9.47 -20.51
N THR A 137 41.75 9.49 -19.96
CA THR A 137 42.73 10.58 -20.06
C THR A 137 43.62 10.38 -21.29
N ASP A 138 44.52 11.33 -21.56
CA ASP A 138 45.45 11.25 -22.68
C ASP A 138 46.25 9.93 -22.70
N ASN A 139 46.42 9.40 -23.92
CA ASN A 139 47.04 8.10 -24.20
C ASN A 139 46.42 6.91 -23.44
N ASP A 140 45.14 7.01 -23.05
CA ASP A 140 44.40 6.00 -22.28
C ASP A 140 45.07 5.60 -20.95
N GLN A 141 45.93 6.46 -20.37
CA GLN A 141 46.72 6.17 -19.15
C GLN A 141 45.85 5.83 -17.93
N LEU A 142 44.72 6.52 -17.77
CA LEU A 142 43.60 6.07 -16.96
C LEU A 142 42.36 5.93 -17.83
N SER A 143 41.61 4.86 -17.60
CA SER A 143 40.31 4.63 -18.20
C SER A 143 39.33 4.08 -17.16
N ARG A 144 38.05 4.44 -17.30
CA ARG A 144 36.96 3.87 -16.49
C ARG A 144 35.70 3.75 -17.31
N THR A 145 35.12 2.55 -17.29
CA THR A 145 33.84 2.26 -17.93
C THR A 145 32.72 2.24 -16.89
N TYR A 146 31.61 2.87 -17.26
CA TYR A 146 30.35 2.92 -16.52
C TYR A 146 29.26 2.24 -17.32
N ARG A 147 28.55 1.27 -16.74
CA ARG A 147 27.30 0.77 -17.34
C ARG A 147 26.16 1.71 -17.00
N ILE A 148 25.47 2.23 -18.00
CA ILE A 148 24.31 3.09 -17.82
C ILE A 148 23.04 2.22 -17.95
N LYS A 149 22.08 2.41 -17.05
CA LYS A 149 20.79 1.72 -17.07
C LYS A 149 19.66 2.74 -16.92
N VAL A 150 18.73 2.75 -17.87
CA VAL A 150 17.45 3.45 -17.70
C VAL A 150 16.39 2.40 -17.39
N ASN A 151 16.07 2.25 -16.11
CA ASN A 151 15.08 1.30 -15.61
C ASN A 151 13.67 1.84 -15.91
N VAL A 152 12.81 0.97 -16.44
CA VAL A 152 11.38 1.25 -16.71
C VAL A 152 10.54 0.22 -15.94
N HIS A 153 9.44 0.66 -15.33
CA HIS A 153 8.52 -0.28 -14.68
C HIS A 153 7.93 -1.25 -15.70
N LYS A 154 7.70 -2.50 -15.26
CA LYS A 154 7.00 -3.52 -16.05
C LYS A 154 5.47 -3.45 -15.90
N GLU A 155 5.01 -2.88 -14.79
CA GLU A 155 3.59 -2.76 -14.42
C GLU A 155 3.27 -1.35 -13.91
N LYS A 156 2.07 -0.84 -14.21
CA LYS A 156 1.68 0.54 -13.89
C LYS A 156 1.64 0.69 -12.36
N THR A 157 2.43 1.62 -11.82
CA THR A 157 2.77 1.70 -10.39
C THR A 157 1.57 1.83 -9.44
N ASP A 158 0.53 2.57 -9.84
CA ASP A 158 -0.68 2.77 -9.02
C ASP A 158 -1.78 1.73 -9.33
N SER A 159 -1.51 0.69 -10.12
CA SER A 159 -2.46 -0.39 -10.37
C SER A 159 -2.70 -1.24 -9.13
N LEU A 160 -3.97 -1.47 -8.83
CA LEU A 160 -4.40 -2.52 -7.92
C LEU A 160 -4.27 -3.87 -8.65
N ILE A 161 -3.15 -4.55 -8.42
CA ILE A 161 -2.80 -5.82 -9.06
C ILE A 161 -3.29 -7.01 -8.26
N TRP A 162 -3.79 -8.01 -8.97
CA TRP A 162 -4.25 -9.30 -8.44
C TRP A 162 -3.56 -10.39 -9.29
N GLY A 163 -2.31 -10.72 -8.94
CA GLY A 163 -1.43 -11.52 -9.80
C GLY A 163 -1.82 -13.01 -9.95
N ASP A 164 -1.08 -13.76 -10.76
CA ASP A 164 -1.44 -15.14 -11.19
C ASP A 164 -1.60 -16.19 -10.07
N LYS A 165 -1.15 -15.86 -8.85
CA LYS A 165 -1.39 -16.65 -7.62
C LYS A 165 -2.28 -15.91 -6.62
N ALA A 166 -3.24 -15.11 -7.08
CA ALA A 166 -4.10 -14.30 -6.23
C ALA A 166 -5.25 -15.08 -5.58
N ILE A 167 -5.57 -16.29 -6.04
CA ILE A 167 -6.76 -17.02 -5.59
C ILE A 167 -6.42 -18.26 -4.74
N SER A 168 -7.15 -18.44 -3.63
CA SER A 168 -7.28 -19.71 -2.91
C SER A 168 -8.77 -19.99 -2.58
N LYS A 169 -9.08 -21.17 -2.03
CA LYS A 169 -10.46 -21.51 -1.57
C LYS A 169 -10.76 -20.86 -0.22
N LEU A 170 -12.03 -20.79 0.15
CA LEU A 170 -12.41 -20.45 1.53
C LEU A 170 -11.81 -21.47 2.52
N PRO A 171 -11.58 -21.07 3.78
CA PRO A 171 -11.03 -21.96 4.78
C PRO A 171 -12.05 -22.95 5.37
N SER A 172 -13.03 -23.39 4.59
CA SER A 172 -14.01 -24.41 4.98
C SER A 172 -13.35 -25.78 5.23
N ARG A 173 -14.02 -26.63 6.01
CA ARG A 173 -13.65 -28.04 6.18
C ARG A 173 -14.25 -28.92 5.09
N LEU A 174 -15.43 -28.59 4.58
CA LEU A 174 -16.14 -29.33 3.54
C LEU A 174 -16.17 -28.53 2.23
N PRO A 175 -16.35 -29.18 1.06
CA PRO A 175 -16.56 -28.48 -0.19
C PRO A 175 -17.91 -27.75 -0.20
N ASP A 176 -18.06 -26.76 -1.07
CA ASP A 176 -19.32 -26.06 -1.34
C ASP A 176 -20.01 -25.46 -0.09
N PRO A 177 -19.30 -24.63 0.72
CA PRO A 177 -19.89 -23.96 1.87
C PRO A 177 -21.08 -23.07 1.45
N ARG A 178 -22.04 -22.89 2.37
CA ARG A 178 -23.32 -22.20 2.08
C ARG A 178 -23.28 -20.72 2.43
N ASN A 179 -22.60 -20.37 3.52
CA ASN A 179 -22.55 -19.03 4.08
C ASN A 179 -21.20 -18.82 4.79
N GLN A 180 -20.75 -17.59 4.90
CA GLN A 180 -19.47 -17.24 5.51
C GLN A 180 -19.52 -15.80 6.05
N LYS A 181 -18.72 -15.50 7.08
CA LYS A 181 -18.39 -14.14 7.53
C LYS A 181 -16.92 -14.08 7.94
N SER A 182 -16.17 -13.12 7.41
CA SER A 182 -14.77 -12.86 7.72
C SER A 182 -14.54 -11.45 8.23
N ILE A 183 -13.61 -11.33 9.17
CA ILE A 183 -13.21 -10.08 9.83
C ILE A 183 -11.74 -10.16 10.26
N ASP A 184 -11.09 -9.01 10.50
CA ASP A 184 -9.90 -8.98 11.36
C ASP A 184 -10.33 -9.12 12.83
N PHE A 185 -9.55 -9.86 13.61
CA PHE A 185 -9.63 -9.87 15.06
C PHE A 185 -8.23 -10.06 15.63
N ASN A 186 -7.67 -9.04 16.28
CA ASN A 186 -6.31 -9.08 16.86
C ASN A 186 -5.18 -9.29 15.82
N ASN A 187 -5.24 -8.62 14.67
CA ASN A 187 -4.25 -8.73 13.57
C ASN A 187 -4.17 -10.13 12.93
N ARG A 188 -5.25 -10.91 13.04
CA ARG A 188 -5.43 -12.17 12.31
C ARG A 188 -6.77 -12.17 11.61
N ALA A 189 -6.82 -12.83 10.47
CA ALA A 189 -8.08 -13.09 9.79
C ALA A 189 -8.84 -14.19 10.53
N VAL A 190 -10.13 -13.95 10.74
CA VAL A 190 -11.09 -14.92 11.27
C VAL A 190 -12.17 -15.15 10.22
N SER A 191 -12.59 -16.41 10.05
CA SER A 191 -13.72 -16.79 9.21
C SER A 191 -14.64 -17.75 9.95
N LEU A 192 -15.91 -17.36 10.13
CA LEU A 192 -17.00 -18.28 10.47
C LEU A 192 -17.67 -18.72 9.18
N ILE A 193 -17.83 -20.03 8.98
CA ILE A 193 -18.38 -20.63 7.75
C ILE A 193 -19.48 -21.62 8.13
N GLU A 194 -20.61 -21.56 7.42
CA GLU A 194 -21.63 -22.62 7.38
C GLU A 194 -21.27 -23.61 6.27
N GLU A 195 -21.04 -24.86 6.66
CA GLU A 195 -20.64 -25.95 5.77
C GLU A 195 -21.84 -26.53 5.01
N ASN A 196 -21.56 -27.33 3.96
CA ASN A 196 -22.59 -27.91 3.11
C ASN A 196 -23.59 -28.85 3.83
N ASP A 197 -23.23 -29.36 5.01
CA ASP A 197 -24.04 -30.22 5.87
C ASP A 197 -24.79 -29.45 6.98
N GLY A 198 -24.53 -28.16 7.14
CA GLY A 198 -25.08 -27.32 8.20
C GLY A 198 -24.30 -27.36 9.51
N THR A 199 -23.15 -28.03 9.55
CA THR A 199 -22.14 -27.80 10.59
C THR A 199 -21.40 -26.49 10.32
N TYR A 200 -20.59 -26.05 11.28
CA TYR A 200 -19.84 -24.80 11.16
C TYR A 200 -18.34 -25.04 11.24
N THR A 201 -17.59 -24.12 10.64
CA THR A 201 -16.13 -24.02 10.79
C THR A 201 -15.78 -22.64 11.28
N PHE A 202 -14.94 -22.58 12.31
CA PHE A 202 -14.27 -21.36 12.72
C PHE A 202 -12.80 -21.51 12.33
N ALA A 203 -12.34 -20.67 11.41
CA ALA A 203 -10.99 -20.70 10.88
C ALA A 203 -10.23 -19.41 11.19
N THR A 204 -8.94 -19.54 11.46
CA THR A 204 -8.05 -18.44 11.82
C THR A 204 -6.77 -18.46 10.99
N SER A 205 -6.25 -17.28 10.65
CA SER A 205 -4.97 -17.13 9.93
C SER A 205 -4.20 -15.89 10.38
N ASP A 206 -3.01 -16.10 10.92
CA ASP A 206 -2.01 -15.04 11.14
C ASP A 206 -1.15 -14.78 9.87
N ASN A 207 -1.39 -15.51 8.76
CA ASN A 207 -0.67 -15.33 7.49
C ASN A 207 -1.55 -15.77 6.29
N LEU A 208 -2.35 -14.82 5.79
CA LEU A 208 -3.13 -14.99 4.56
C LEU A 208 -2.28 -15.03 3.29
N PHE A 209 -1.04 -14.52 3.30
CA PHE A 209 -0.19 -14.48 2.11
C PHE A 209 0.26 -15.86 1.67
N GLU A 210 0.56 -16.75 2.62
CA GLU A 210 0.79 -18.18 2.36
C GLU A 210 -0.52 -19.00 2.41
N SER A 211 -1.69 -18.34 2.50
CA SER A 211 -3.02 -18.96 2.64
C SER A 211 -3.09 -20.02 3.75
N THR A 212 -2.34 -19.82 4.84
CA THR A 212 -2.24 -20.79 5.94
C THR A 212 -3.39 -20.57 6.92
N TRP A 213 -4.27 -21.56 7.06
CA TRP A 213 -5.43 -21.50 7.96
C TRP A 213 -5.45 -22.64 8.96
N GLN A 214 -5.66 -22.33 10.24
CA GLN A 214 -6.14 -23.29 11.22
C GLN A 214 -7.66 -23.39 11.07
N LYS A 215 -8.21 -24.61 10.96
CA LYS A 215 -9.63 -24.86 10.69
C LYS A 215 -10.22 -25.75 11.77
N ASN A 216 -11.10 -25.22 12.60
CA ASN A 216 -11.74 -25.96 13.69
C ASN A 216 -13.24 -26.14 13.42
N ALA A 217 -13.78 -27.31 13.75
CA ALA A 217 -15.22 -27.51 13.76
C ALA A 217 -15.83 -26.67 14.91
N ALA A 218 -16.79 -25.80 14.58
CA ALA A 218 -17.45 -24.95 15.55
C ALA A 218 -18.81 -25.54 15.95
N THR A 219 -19.11 -25.55 17.24
CA THR A 219 -20.39 -26.01 17.79
C THR A 219 -20.98 -24.89 18.63
N PHE A 220 -22.25 -24.57 18.39
CA PHE A 220 -22.96 -23.49 19.05
C PHE A 220 -24.15 -24.03 19.85
N PRO A 221 -24.46 -23.49 21.04
CA PRO A 221 -25.68 -23.83 21.78
C PRO A 221 -26.94 -23.13 21.22
N PHE A 222 -26.84 -22.52 20.03
CA PHE A 222 -27.85 -21.76 19.30
C PHE A 222 -27.59 -21.89 17.79
N THR A 223 -28.55 -21.51 16.94
CA THR A 223 -28.32 -21.39 15.49
C THR A 223 -27.71 -20.01 15.20
N PRO A 224 -26.46 -19.90 14.72
CA PRO A 224 -25.80 -18.62 14.50
C PRO A 224 -26.32 -17.90 13.24
N ASN A 225 -26.54 -16.60 13.34
CA ASN A 225 -26.61 -15.72 12.17
C ASN A 225 -25.18 -15.38 11.74
N VAL A 226 -24.61 -16.18 10.83
CA VAL A 226 -23.19 -16.09 10.42
C VAL A 226 -22.76 -14.66 10.04
N ARG A 227 -23.58 -13.94 9.26
CA ARG A 227 -23.25 -12.57 8.78
C ARG A 227 -23.16 -11.53 9.91
N SER A 228 -23.69 -11.83 11.10
CA SER A 228 -23.63 -10.97 12.29
C SER A 228 -22.34 -11.09 13.12
N LEU A 229 -21.35 -11.90 12.70
CA LEU A 229 -20.08 -11.99 13.42
C LEU A 229 -19.36 -10.63 13.42
N CYS A 230 -19.06 -10.17 14.63
CA CYS A 230 -18.42 -8.89 14.93
C CYS A 230 -17.22 -9.12 15.86
N ALA A 231 -16.17 -8.28 15.74
CA ALA A 231 -14.98 -8.31 16.59
C ALA A 231 -14.71 -6.93 17.19
N THR A 232 -14.50 -6.87 18.50
CA THR A 232 -13.83 -5.75 19.18
C THR A 232 -12.34 -6.06 19.33
N THR A 233 -11.59 -5.18 20.00
CA THR A 233 -10.17 -5.39 20.35
C THR A 233 -9.89 -6.57 21.30
N SER A 234 -10.91 -7.27 21.80
CA SER A 234 -10.72 -8.40 22.74
C SER A 234 -11.84 -9.44 22.75
N ARG A 235 -12.99 -9.19 22.11
CA ARG A 235 -14.15 -10.08 22.11
C ARG A 235 -14.74 -10.22 20.72
N LEU A 236 -15.29 -11.41 20.47
CA LEU A 236 -16.16 -11.70 19.34
C LEU A 236 -17.61 -11.64 19.82
N PHE A 237 -18.49 -11.09 19.00
CA PHE A 237 -19.93 -11.06 19.22
C PHE A 237 -20.65 -11.70 18.04
N LEU A 238 -21.75 -12.40 18.31
CA LEU A 238 -22.54 -13.10 17.31
C LEU A 238 -24.01 -13.11 17.74
N LEU A 239 -24.93 -12.85 16.82
CA LEU A 239 -26.36 -13.04 17.05
C LEU A 239 -26.75 -14.48 16.68
N ALA A 240 -27.65 -15.06 17.47
CA ALA A 240 -28.44 -16.20 17.04
C ALA A 240 -29.52 -15.75 16.02
N THR A 241 -30.10 -16.69 15.28
CA THR A 241 -31.20 -16.41 14.33
C THR A 241 -32.47 -15.85 14.98
N ASP A 242 -32.61 -15.95 16.31
CA ASP A 242 -33.69 -15.34 17.09
C ASP A 242 -33.31 -13.98 17.71
N GLY A 243 -32.15 -13.43 17.34
CA GLY A 243 -31.64 -12.14 17.79
C GLY A 243 -30.88 -12.16 19.12
N LYS A 244 -30.86 -13.27 19.88
CA LYS A 244 -30.08 -13.33 21.13
C LYS A 244 -28.59 -13.18 20.87
N MET A 245 -27.92 -12.31 21.62
CA MET A 245 -26.49 -12.06 21.44
C MET A 245 -25.62 -12.91 22.36
N TYR A 246 -24.56 -13.46 21.78
CA TYR A 246 -23.53 -14.25 22.46
C TYR A 246 -22.15 -13.59 22.26
N GLU A 247 -21.28 -13.76 23.25
CA GLU A 247 -19.88 -13.32 23.19
C GLU A 247 -18.89 -14.48 23.32
N SER A 248 -17.69 -14.30 22.79
CA SER A 248 -16.57 -15.24 22.89
C SER A 248 -15.23 -14.51 22.96
N ALA A 249 -14.20 -15.16 23.52
CA ALA A 249 -12.81 -14.70 23.47
C ALA A 249 -11.99 -15.38 22.36
N ASP A 250 -12.43 -16.57 21.91
CA ASP A 250 -11.66 -17.50 21.08
C ASP A 250 -12.44 -18.05 19.86
N GLY A 251 -13.73 -17.71 19.74
CA GLY A 251 -14.64 -18.21 18.71
C GLY A 251 -15.12 -19.64 18.93
N SER A 252 -14.65 -20.31 19.98
CA SER A 252 -14.94 -21.71 20.30
C SER A 252 -15.94 -21.84 21.45
N SER A 253 -15.78 -21.02 22.49
CA SER A 253 -16.68 -20.99 23.66
C SER A 253 -17.55 -19.75 23.64
N TRP A 254 -18.88 -19.91 23.65
CA TRP A 254 -19.84 -18.81 23.50
C TRP A 254 -20.78 -18.70 24.71
N THR A 255 -20.88 -17.49 25.27
CA THR A 255 -21.70 -17.17 26.45
C THR A 255 -22.80 -16.18 26.09
N ALA A 256 -24.03 -16.40 26.55
CA ALA A 256 -25.13 -15.46 26.32
C ALA A 256 -24.91 -14.15 27.10
N THR A 257 -25.07 -13.02 26.44
CA THR A 257 -24.89 -11.67 27.02
C THR A 257 -26.11 -11.15 27.77
N GLY A 258 -27.29 -11.72 27.48
CA GLY A 258 -28.60 -11.23 27.93
C GLY A 258 -29.29 -10.28 26.94
N GLU A 259 -28.57 -9.71 25.96
CA GLU A 259 -29.16 -8.84 24.94
C GLU A 259 -29.92 -9.63 23.85
N THR A 260 -30.91 -8.96 23.24
CA THR A 260 -31.62 -9.46 22.05
C THR A 260 -31.75 -8.30 21.04
N TRP A 261 -31.04 -8.41 19.92
CA TRP A 261 -30.89 -7.37 18.91
C TRP A 261 -31.48 -7.82 17.58
N THR A 262 -31.95 -6.87 16.77
CA THR A 262 -32.46 -7.12 15.42
C THR A 262 -31.35 -7.10 14.37
N ALA A 263 -30.28 -6.33 14.61
CA ALA A 263 -29.17 -6.20 13.68
C ALA A 263 -27.84 -5.90 14.42
N MET A 264 -26.73 -6.40 13.89
CA MET A 264 -25.36 -6.14 14.37
C MET A 264 -24.62 -5.35 13.29
N LEU A 265 -24.34 -4.07 13.53
CA LEU A 265 -23.61 -3.23 12.57
C LEU A 265 -22.11 -3.54 12.60
N GLY A 266 -21.55 -3.70 13.79
CA GLY A 266 -20.12 -3.93 13.98
C GLY A 266 -19.68 -3.56 15.38
N SER A 267 -18.46 -3.06 15.51
CA SER A 267 -17.85 -2.69 16.79
C SER A 267 -17.42 -1.23 16.80
N TYR A 268 -17.55 -0.60 17.97
CA TYR A 268 -16.94 0.68 18.27
C TYR A 268 -16.05 0.50 19.50
N LEU A 269 -14.73 0.53 19.26
CA LEU A 269 -13.69 0.22 20.25
C LEU A 269 -13.88 -1.16 20.88
N ASP A 270 -14.20 -1.20 22.17
CA ASP A 270 -14.45 -2.40 22.98
C ASP A 270 -15.95 -2.76 23.11
N THR A 271 -16.83 -2.08 22.38
CA THR A 271 -18.28 -2.32 22.38
C THR A 271 -18.78 -2.82 21.02
N ALA A 272 -19.76 -3.73 21.04
CA ALA A 272 -20.61 -4.02 19.88
C ALA A 272 -21.64 -2.89 19.68
N ILE A 273 -22.03 -2.64 18.43
CA ILE A 273 -23.01 -1.63 18.02
C ILE A 273 -24.05 -2.27 17.10
N GLY A 274 -25.33 -1.96 17.33
CA GLY A 274 -26.45 -2.65 16.69
C GLY A 274 -27.74 -1.86 16.66
N ILE A 275 -28.82 -2.56 16.32
CA ILE A 275 -30.21 -2.11 16.43
C ILE A 275 -30.95 -3.12 17.31
N ARG A 276 -31.84 -2.63 18.18
CA ARG A 276 -32.76 -3.48 18.95
C ARG A 276 -34.16 -2.91 18.95
N ASN A 277 -35.14 -3.74 19.31
CA ASN A 277 -36.48 -3.27 19.64
C ASN A 277 -36.52 -2.93 21.14
N GLY A 278 -36.58 -1.64 21.46
CA GLY A 278 -36.64 -1.12 22.83
C GLY A 278 -37.90 -0.31 23.10
N ALA A 279 -37.82 0.61 24.06
CA ALA A 279 -38.98 1.42 24.49
C ALA A 279 -39.48 2.38 23.40
N ASN A 280 -38.59 2.76 22.47
CA ASN A 280 -38.87 3.71 21.39
C ASN A 280 -39.26 3.02 20.06
N GLY A 281 -39.50 1.70 20.07
CA GLY A 281 -39.54 0.89 18.85
C GLY A 281 -38.12 0.45 18.45
N ALA A 282 -37.78 0.53 17.17
CA ALA A 282 -36.41 0.27 16.72
C ALA A 282 -35.48 1.41 17.18
N GLU A 283 -34.49 1.09 18.01
CA GLU A 283 -33.54 2.03 18.60
C GLU A 283 -32.09 1.58 18.39
N TYR A 284 -31.16 2.54 18.39
CA TYR A 284 -29.74 2.25 18.37
C TYR A 284 -29.31 1.50 19.64
N ALA A 285 -28.42 0.52 19.50
CA ALA A 285 -27.94 -0.32 20.59
C ALA A 285 -26.40 -0.33 20.71
N GLN A 286 -25.90 -0.43 21.94
CA GLN A 286 -24.48 -0.58 22.26
C GLN A 286 -24.32 -1.60 23.39
N TYR A 287 -23.36 -2.50 23.29
CA TYR A 287 -23.04 -3.47 24.35
C TYR A 287 -21.53 -3.66 24.57
N PRO A 288 -21.04 -3.62 25.82
CA PRO A 288 -21.71 -3.08 27.00
C PRO A 288 -22.10 -1.61 26.77
N GLN A 289 -23.28 -1.19 27.23
CA GLN A 289 -23.75 0.17 27.02
C GLN A 289 -22.81 1.18 27.71
N LYS A 290 -22.36 2.19 26.96
CA LYS A 290 -21.53 3.30 27.45
C LYS A 290 -22.27 4.61 27.29
N ASN A 291 -21.82 5.44 26.35
CA ASN A 291 -22.28 6.82 26.17
C ASN A 291 -23.33 6.96 25.05
N LEU A 292 -23.71 5.89 24.36
CA LEU A 292 -24.72 5.94 23.28
C LEU A 292 -26.00 6.67 23.74
N ASN A 293 -26.39 7.68 22.96
CA ASN A 293 -27.70 8.31 23.03
C ASN A 293 -28.76 7.33 22.49
N VAL A 294 -29.42 6.61 23.41
CA VAL A 294 -30.45 5.62 23.06
C VAL A 294 -31.74 6.34 22.65
N CYS A 295 -31.94 6.45 21.34
CA CYS A 295 -33.13 7.00 20.71
C CYS A 295 -33.61 6.11 19.55
N ALA A 296 -34.81 6.39 19.04
CA ALA A 296 -35.32 5.73 17.84
C ALA A 296 -34.37 5.94 16.66
N ILE A 297 -34.24 4.92 15.80
CA ILE A 297 -33.45 5.04 14.57
C ILE A 297 -34.09 6.06 13.62
N ASP A 298 -33.25 6.70 12.80
CA ASP A 298 -33.74 7.55 11.72
C ASP A 298 -34.49 6.69 10.67
N PRO A 299 -35.64 7.13 10.10
CA PRO A 299 -36.34 6.37 9.06
C PRO A 299 -35.48 6.02 7.83
N GLU A 300 -34.48 6.85 7.53
CA GLU A 300 -33.54 6.67 6.41
C GLU A 300 -32.29 5.86 6.82
N PHE A 301 -32.24 5.35 8.06
CA PHE A 301 -31.16 4.52 8.56
C PHE A 301 -31.27 3.07 8.04
N PRO A 302 -30.22 2.52 7.41
CA PRO A 302 -30.23 1.12 6.96
C PRO A 302 -30.33 0.12 8.12
N VAL A 303 -31.35 -0.73 8.08
CA VAL A 303 -31.61 -1.76 9.11
C VAL A 303 -30.97 -3.11 8.79
N SER A 304 -30.55 -3.32 7.54
CA SER A 304 -29.88 -4.54 7.08
C SER A 304 -29.03 -4.29 5.83
N GLY A 305 -28.11 -5.21 5.53
CA GLY A 305 -27.34 -5.19 4.27
C GLY A 305 -26.44 -3.97 4.09
N TYR A 306 -26.12 -3.23 5.14
CA TYR A 306 -25.07 -2.20 5.14
C TYR A 306 -23.69 -2.81 4.87
N SER A 307 -22.71 -1.98 4.55
CA SER A 307 -21.31 -2.42 4.51
C SER A 307 -20.82 -2.89 5.88
N ASN A 308 -19.63 -3.50 5.93
CA ASN A 308 -18.91 -3.62 7.19
C ASN A 308 -18.70 -2.22 7.81
N PHE A 309 -18.82 -2.17 9.13
CA PHE A 309 -18.51 -0.99 9.93
C PHE A 309 -16.99 -0.84 10.09
N VAL A 310 -16.48 0.37 9.92
CA VAL A 310 -15.05 0.69 10.01
C VAL A 310 -14.81 1.83 10.99
N ILE A 311 -13.64 1.85 11.62
CA ILE A 311 -13.22 2.89 12.56
C ILE A 311 -12.18 3.80 11.92
N LEU A 312 -12.46 5.09 11.90
CA LEU A 312 -11.49 6.14 11.68
C LEU A 312 -10.91 6.58 13.03
N GLU A 313 -9.59 6.48 13.18
CA GLU A 313 -8.84 7.14 14.24
C GLU A 313 -7.61 7.82 13.62
N ASN A 314 -7.40 9.10 13.89
CA ASN A 314 -6.20 9.82 13.46
C ASN A 314 -5.82 10.91 14.47
N GLN A 315 -4.61 11.47 14.34
CA GLN A 315 -4.07 12.47 15.26
C GLN A 315 -4.86 13.80 15.34
N TRP A 316 -5.85 14.01 14.45
CA TRP A 316 -6.69 15.22 14.39
C TRP A 316 -8.12 14.99 14.90
N THR A 317 -8.52 13.74 15.16
CA THR A 317 -9.83 13.40 15.73
C THR A 317 -9.75 13.28 17.24
N SER A 318 -10.57 14.03 17.98
CA SER A 318 -10.60 13.99 19.46
C SER A 318 -11.20 12.70 20.04
N SER A 319 -11.98 11.99 19.22
CA SER A 319 -12.52 10.65 19.47
C SER A 319 -12.54 9.91 18.12
N PRO A 320 -12.43 8.58 18.09
CA PRO A 320 -12.65 7.80 16.86
C PRO A 320 -14.04 8.06 16.27
N VAL A 321 -14.20 7.81 14.97
CA VAL A 321 -15.50 7.87 14.29
C VAL A 321 -15.72 6.53 13.60
N GLY A 322 -16.77 5.82 14.00
CA GLY A 322 -17.19 4.61 13.31
C GLY A 322 -18.17 4.93 12.19
N PHE A 323 -18.09 4.27 11.03
CA PHE A 323 -19.05 4.49 9.96
C PHE A 323 -19.26 3.25 9.07
N PHE A 324 -20.37 3.28 8.32
CA PHE A 324 -20.69 2.34 7.25
C PHE A 324 -21.35 3.09 6.08
N ALA A 325 -21.50 2.42 4.93
CA ALA A 325 -22.17 2.98 3.77
C ALA A 325 -23.20 2.01 3.18
N GLY A 326 -24.28 2.58 2.65
CA GLY A 326 -25.38 1.87 2.01
C GLY A 326 -26.15 0.93 2.94
N GLY A 327 -26.99 0.09 2.32
CA GLY A 327 -27.84 -0.90 2.95
C GLY A 327 -29.30 -0.74 2.58
N THR A 328 -30.17 -1.47 3.26
CA THR A 328 -31.63 -1.46 3.07
C THR A 328 -32.31 -0.79 4.26
N CYS A 329 -33.06 0.28 4.00
CA CYS A 329 -33.83 1.03 5.00
C CYS A 329 -35.09 0.27 5.44
N ALA A 330 -35.76 0.75 6.49
CA ALA A 330 -36.94 0.09 7.05
C ALA A 330 -38.15 -0.02 6.09
N ASP A 331 -38.21 0.86 5.09
CA ASP A 331 -39.23 0.85 4.01
C ASP A 331 -38.89 -0.09 2.84
N GLY A 332 -37.69 -0.72 2.86
CA GLY A 332 -37.19 -1.58 1.79
C GLY A 332 -36.42 -0.85 0.69
N SER A 333 -36.29 0.48 0.75
CA SER A 333 -35.42 1.24 -0.16
C SER A 333 -33.95 0.92 0.08
N LEU A 334 -33.11 1.11 -0.94
CA LEU A 334 -31.65 1.04 -0.78
C LEU A 334 -31.09 2.45 -0.54
N SER A 335 -30.13 2.56 0.37
CA SER A 335 -29.43 3.80 0.67
C SER A 335 -28.13 3.90 -0.13
N ASP A 336 -27.78 5.12 -0.56
CA ASP A 336 -26.46 5.54 -1.04
C ASP A 336 -25.70 6.38 0.02
N ALA A 337 -26.26 6.51 1.22
CA ALA A 337 -25.70 7.35 2.27
C ALA A 337 -24.55 6.67 3.03
N THR A 338 -23.68 7.50 3.62
CA THR A 338 -22.70 7.09 4.63
C THR A 338 -23.19 7.55 6.00
N TRP A 339 -23.30 6.63 6.95
CA TRP A 339 -23.75 6.89 8.32
C TRP A 339 -22.60 6.73 9.29
N ALA A 340 -22.42 7.72 10.18
CA ALA A 340 -21.31 7.79 11.12
C ALA A 340 -21.79 7.89 12.58
N PHE A 341 -20.95 7.40 13.49
CA PHE A 341 -21.15 7.33 14.92
C PHE A 341 -19.89 7.84 15.64
N ASP A 342 -20.06 8.83 16.52
CA ASP A 342 -18.96 9.49 17.27
C ASP A 342 -18.71 8.88 18.67
N GLY A 343 -19.42 7.79 19.02
CA GLY A 343 -19.45 7.20 20.35
C GLY A 343 -20.62 7.67 21.23
N TYR A 344 -21.40 8.66 20.80
CA TYR A 344 -22.58 9.19 21.48
C TYR A 344 -23.79 9.30 20.53
N ASN A 345 -23.68 9.99 19.39
CA ASN A 345 -24.74 10.19 18.40
C ASN A 345 -24.43 9.50 17.06
N TRP A 346 -25.50 9.20 16.32
CA TRP A 346 -25.46 8.89 14.89
C TRP A 346 -25.76 10.12 14.04
N ILE A 347 -25.15 10.20 12.86
CA ILE A 347 -25.40 11.24 11.85
C ILE A 347 -25.27 10.65 10.43
N LYS A 348 -26.08 11.15 9.49
CA LYS A 348 -25.84 10.95 8.05
C LYS A 348 -24.65 11.84 7.65
N LEU A 349 -23.49 11.24 7.43
CA LEU A 349 -22.23 11.92 7.12
C LEU A 349 -22.18 12.43 5.67
N ALA A 350 -22.70 11.62 4.75
CA ALA A 350 -22.72 11.91 3.31
C ALA A 350 -23.89 11.21 2.61
N GLU A 351 -24.23 11.68 1.42
CA GLU A 351 -25.27 11.12 0.54
C GLU A 351 -24.81 11.23 -0.92
N GLY A 352 -25.05 10.18 -1.71
CA GLY A 352 -24.55 10.07 -3.07
C GLY A 352 -23.04 9.83 -3.20
N GLY A 353 -22.53 9.93 -4.43
CA GLY A 353 -21.14 9.59 -4.79
C GLY A 353 -20.86 8.08 -4.95
N ILE A 354 -21.65 7.25 -4.27
CA ILE A 354 -21.85 5.81 -4.55
C ILE A 354 -23.28 5.57 -5.07
N PRO A 355 -23.57 4.43 -5.73
CA PRO A 355 -24.95 4.04 -6.02
C PRO A 355 -25.66 3.54 -4.77
N ALA A 356 -26.98 3.63 -4.74
CA ALA A 356 -27.80 2.98 -3.71
C ALA A 356 -27.59 1.46 -3.77
N VAL A 357 -27.05 0.89 -2.69
CA VAL A 357 -26.45 -0.45 -2.71
C VAL A 357 -26.58 -1.15 -1.37
N LYS A 358 -26.79 -2.48 -1.38
CA LYS A 358 -26.68 -3.35 -0.19
C LYS A 358 -25.59 -4.40 -0.36
N GLY A 359 -24.97 -4.85 0.73
CA GLY A 359 -23.91 -5.88 0.73
C GLY A 359 -22.60 -5.38 0.11
N ALA A 360 -22.30 -4.08 0.21
CA ALA A 360 -21.01 -3.54 -0.19
C ALA A 360 -19.92 -3.85 0.86
N SER A 361 -18.64 -3.67 0.51
CA SER A 361 -17.50 -3.82 1.41
C SER A 361 -16.68 -2.53 1.44
N ILE A 362 -16.45 -1.97 2.63
CA ILE A 362 -15.51 -0.85 2.85
C ILE A 362 -14.14 -1.42 3.21
N ILE A 363 -13.11 -1.02 2.48
CA ILE A 363 -11.73 -1.46 2.65
C ILE A 363 -10.88 -0.24 3.09
N PRO A 364 -10.23 -0.26 4.27
CA PRO A 364 -9.19 0.70 4.63
C PRO A 364 -7.94 0.45 3.80
N TYR A 365 -7.49 1.42 3.01
CA TYR A 365 -6.30 1.24 2.17
C TYR A 365 -5.58 2.56 1.87
N TYR A 366 -4.78 2.59 0.81
CA TYR A 366 -3.94 3.71 0.40
C TYR A 366 -4.26 4.15 -1.03
N GLY A 367 -4.27 5.46 -1.24
CA GLY A 367 -4.38 6.11 -2.55
C GLY A 367 -3.22 7.07 -2.77
N PHE A 368 -2.86 7.34 -4.03
CA PHE A 368 -1.69 8.13 -4.36
C PHE A 368 -2.04 9.31 -5.28
N ARG A 369 -1.47 10.48 -5.00
CA ARG A 369 -1.66 11.70 -5.81
C ARG A 369 -0.33 12.44 -6.01
N PHE A 370 -0.18 13.10 -7.15
CA PHE A 370 0.97 13.96 -7.40
C PHE A 370 0.88 15.26 -6.60
N THR A 371 2.02 15.72 -6.07
CA THR A 371 2.18 17.11 -5.62
C THR A 371 2.63 17.96 -6.79
N SER A 372 2.01 19.13 -7.00
CA SER A 372 2.14 19.96 -8.21
C SER A 372 3.52 20.60 -8.46
N SER A 373 4.56 20.23 -7.71
CA SER A 373 5.91 20.81 -7.77
C SER A 373 7.04 19.77 -7.83
N THR A 374 6.74 18.47 -7.78
CA THR A 374 7.73 17.39 -7.95
C THR A 374 7.08 16.16 -8.57
N TRP A 375 7.87 15.29 -9.20
CA TRP A 375 7.40 13.98 -9.68
C TRP A 375 7.12 12.97 -8.54
N THR A 376 7.01 13.45 -7.30
CA THR A 376 6.72 12.63 -6.11
C THR A 376 5.22 12.40 -5.97
N LYS A 377 4.81 11.13 -5.89
CA LYS A 377 3.44 10.75 -5.55
C LYS A 377 3.29 10.56 -4.05
N THR A 378 2.58 11.47 -3.38
CA THR A 378 2.22 11.38 -1.96
C THR A 378 1.18 10.29 -1.73
N GLU A 379 1.37 9.54 -0.65
CA GLU A 379 0.45 8.52 -0.13
C GLU A 379 -0.60 9.15 0.79
N TYR A 380 -1.84 8.72 0.65
CA TYR A 380 -2.98 9.11 1.48
C TYR A 380 -3.69 7.86 1.97
N PRO A 381 -4.09 7.78 3.26
CA PRO A 381 -5.07 6.79 3.68
C PRO A 381 -6.40 7.11 2.96
N VAL A 382 -7.07 6.07 2.48
CA VAL A 382 -8.32 6.16 1.72
C VAL A 382 -9.26 5.03 2.14
N TRP A 383 -10.54 5.23 1.86
CA TRP A 383 -11.56 4.20 1.97
C TRP A 383 -11.99 3.80 0.57
N MET A 384 -12.05 2.50 0.30
CA MET A 384 -12.55 1.96 -0.96
C MET A 384 -13.86 1.22 -0.73
N ILE A 385 -14.84 1.42 -1.60
CA ILE A 385 -16.09 0.64 -1.62
C ILE A 385 -16.09 -0.29 -2.83
N VAL A 386 -16.36 -1.58 -2.59
CA VAL A 386 -16.47 -2.61 -3.62
C VAL A 386 -17.72 -3.47 -3.45
N GLY A 387 -18.20 -4.04 -4.55
CA GLY A 387 -19.29 -5.02 -4.54
C GLY A 387 -20.66 -4.45 -4.17
N GLY A 388 -21.58 -5.36 -3.88
CA GLY A 388 -22.96 -5.08 -3.46
C GLY A 388 -24.00 -5.24 -4.57
N THR A 389 -25.28 -5.17 -4.20
CA THR A 389 -26.44 -5.26 -5.10
C THR A 389 -27.12 -3.90 -5.18
N LYS A 390 -27.32 -3.38 -6.40
CA LYS A 390 -27.99 -2.10 -6.67
C LYS A 390 -29.52 -2.24 -6.69
N THR A 391 -30.23 -1.11 -6.72
CA THR A 391 -31.70 -1.04 -6.79
C THR A 391 -32.30 -1.78 -8.01
N ASP A 392 -31.56 -1.88 -9.11
CA ASP A 392 -31.94 -2.64 -10.31
C ASP A 392 -31.73 -4.16 -10.20
N GLY A 393 -31.29 -4.65 -9.04
CA GLY A 393 -30.98 -6.06 -8.79
C GLY A 393 -29.64 -6.54 -9.36
N THR A 394 -28.94 -5.72 -10.13
CA THR A 394 -27.61 -6.07 -10.66
C THR A 394 -26.50 -5.77 -9.65
N LEU A 395 -25.42 -6.54 -9.72
CA LEU A 395 -24.30 -6.37 -8.80
C LEU A 395 -23.41 -5.18 -9.20
N ASN A 396 -22.98 -4.40 -8.22
CA ASN A 396 -22.04 -3.31 -8.41
C ASN A 396 -20.62 -3.87 -8.61
N ARG A 397 -20.02 -3.56 -9.76
CA ARG A 397 -18.62 -3.86 -10.08
C ARG A 397 -17.68 -2.69 -9.82
N THR A 398 -18.21 -1.47 -9.82
CA THR A 398 -17.41 -0.25 -9.74
C THR A 398 -16.80 -0.12 -8.36
N VAL A 399 -15.48 0.05 -8.32
CA VAL A 399 -14.72 0.46 -7.15
C VAL A 399 -14.88 1.96 -6.97
N TYR A 400 -15.36 2.37 -5.80
CA TYR A 400 -15.43 3.77 -5.37
C TYR A 400 -14.34 4.05 -4.34
N ILE A 401 -13.92 5.31 -4.24
CA ILE A 401 -12.84 5.75 -3.35
C ILE A 401 -13.20 7.09 -2.70
N SER A 402 -12.91 7.20 -1.40
CA SER A 402 -12.95 8.46 -0.63
C SER A 402 -11.56 8.77 -0.07
N TYR A 403 -11.13 10.02 -0.23
CA TYR A 403 -9.87 10.55 0.30
C TYR A 403 -10.09 11.41 1.57
N ASP A 404 -11.34 11.54 2.01
CA ASP A 404 -11.79 12.45 3.07
C ASP A 404 -12.76 11.75 4.03
N ASN A 405 -12.49 10.47 4.31
CA ASN A 405 -13.15 9.68 5.35
C ASN A 405 -14.65 9.45 5.15
N GLY A 406 -15.06 9.17 3.90
CA GLY A 406 -16.43 8.84 3.55
C GLY A 406 -17.35 10.07 3.38
N VAL A 407 -16.79 11.29 3.42
CA VAL A 407 -17.55 12.52 3.17
C VAL A 407 -17.82 12.71 1.68
N ASN A 408 -16.83 12.49 0.81
CA ASN A 408 -17.03 12.44 -0.64
C ASN A 408 -16.55 11.12 -1.22
N TRP A 409 -17.43 10.49 -2.00
CA TRP A 409 -17.11 9.30 -2.78
C TRP A 409 -17.02 9.63 -4.26
N GLY A 410 -16.04 9.06 -4.94
CA GLY A 410 -15.92 9.11 -6.40
C GLY A 410 -15.55 7.75 -6.97
N GLN A 411 -15.83 7.55 -8.26
CA GLN A 411 -15.36 6.34 -8.96
C GLN A 411 -13.83 6.30 -8.96
N GLY A 412 -13.25 5.16 -8.55
CA GLY A 412 -11.81 4.92 -8.65
C GLY A 412 -11.34 4.92 -10.11
N SER A 413 -10.09 5.33 -10.35
CA SER A 413 -9.49 5.28 -11.68
C SER A 413 -9.51 3.85 -12.26
N GLU A 414 -9.36 3.72 -13.58
CA GLU A 414 -9.29 2.42 -14.27
C GLU A 414 -8.30 1.44 -13.59
N LEU A 415 -7.18 1.96 -13.10
CA LEU A 415 -6.12 1.21 -12.41
C LEU A 415 -6.53 0.69 -11.02
N LEU A 416 -7.59 1.23 -10.40
CA LEU A 416 -8.14 0.78 -9.13
C LEU A 416 -9.35 -0.16 -9.28
N GLN A 417 -9.87 -0.35 -10.51
CA GLN A 417 -11.02 -1.21 -10.76
C GLN A 417 -10.64 -2.70 -10.65
N LEU A 418 -11.61 -3.55 -10.28
CA LEU A 418 -11.37 -4.99 -10.17
C LEU A 418 -11.12 -5.63 -11.55
N PRO A 419 -10.07 -6.45 -11.72
CA PRO A 419 -9.77 -7.14 -12.98
C PRO A 419 -10.84 -8.19 -13.29
N LYS A 420 -11.04 -8.50 -14.57
CA LYS A 420 -12.22 -9.22 -15.10
C LYS A 420 -12.40 -10.62 -14.51
N GLU A 421 -11.30 -11.19 -14.06
CA GLU A 421 -11.15 -12.51 -13.47
C GLU A 421 -11.81 -12.60 -12.08
N ILE A 422 -11.85 -11.47 -11.35
CA ILE A 422 -12.58 -11.37 -10.09
C ILE A 422 -14.07 -11.19 -10.41
N PRO A 423 -14.95 -12.10 -9.95
CA PRO A 423 -16.37 -12.01 -10.21
C PRO A 423 -16.97 -10.78 -9.51
N THR A 424 -18.04 -10.24 -10.07
CA THR A 424 -18.83 -9.22 -9.36
C THR A 424 -19.66 -9.93 -8.28
N MET A 425 -19.66 -9.39 -7.06
CA MET A 425 -20.16 -10.07 -5.86
C MET A 425 -20.86 -9.12 -4.89
N THR A 426 -21.80 -9.64 -4.10
CA THR A 426 -22.44 -8.95 -2.95
C THR A 426 -22.09 -9.65 -1.64
N GLU A 427 -22.10 -8.92 -0.53
CA GLU A 427 -21.71 -9.40 0.80
C GLU A 427 -20.29 -10.00 0.86
N CYS A 428 -19.39 -9.53 -0.01
CA CYS A 428 -17.97 -9.82 0.10
C CYS A 428 -17.40 -9.23 1.38
N ASP A 429 -16.69 -10.03 2.17
CA ASP A 429 -15.90 -9.50 3.28
C ASP A 429 -14.50 -9.13 2.81
N ASN A 430 -13.82 -8.30 3.60
CA ASN A 430 -12.42 -7.97 3.36
C ASN A 430 -11.58 -8.05 4.64
N VAL A 431 -10.30 -8.36 4.47
CA VAL A 431 -9.25 -8.19 5.47
C VAL A 431 -8.05 -7.54 4.79
N VAL A 432 -7.39 -6.60 5.46
CA VAL A 432 -6.13 -6.02 5.00
C VAL A 432 -5.03 -6.46 5.95
N MET A 433 -4.02 -7.18 5.42
CA MET A 433 -2.97 -7.80 6.25
C MET A 433 -1.59 -7.47 5.68
N ASN A 434 -0.70 -7.03 6.56
CA ASN A 434 0.68 -6.71 6.23
C ASN A 434 1.54 -7.96 6.04
N VAL A 435 2.40 -7.92 5.03
CA VAL A 435 3.39 -8.95 4.75
C VAL A 435 4.78 -8.32 4.83
N ARG A 436 5.62 -8.82 5.74
CA ARG A 436 7.01 -8.36 5.87
C ARG A 436 7.79 -8.81 4.62
N LYS A 437 8.18 -7.86 3.78
CA LYS A 437 9.02 -8.06 2.61
C LYS A 437 10.48 -7.77 2.97
N LYS A 438 11.41 -8.29 2.15
CA LYS A 438 12.86 -8.12 2.28
C LYS A 438 13.48 -7.88 0.91
N ALA A 439 14.49 -7.00 0.85
CA ALA A 439 15.38 -6.81 -0.29
C ALA A 439 16.83 -6.57 0.19
N LEU A 440 17.79 -6.64 -0.74
CA LEU A 440 19.21 -6.37 -0.51
C LEU A 440 19.67 -5.12 -1.29
N LEU A 441 20.17 -4.10 -0.59
CA LEU A 441 20.84 -2.90 -1.11
C LEU A 441 22.12 -3.21 -1.88
N SER A 442 22.76 -4.36 -1.62
CA SER A 442 23.91 -4.82 -2.39
C SER A 442 23.55 -5.14 -3.85
N ASP A 443 22.29 -5.54 -4.11
CA ASP A 443 21.73 -5.72 -5.45
C ASP A 443 20.87 -4.52 -5.90
N ALA A 444 20.28 -3.78 -4.93
CA ALA A 444 19.46 -2.59 -5.11
C ALA A 444 20.25 -1.30 -4.80
N TRP A 445 21.00 -0.89 -5.80
CA TRP A 445 21.93 0.25 -5.84
C TRP A 445 21.43 1.57 -5.19
N LYS A 446 22.40 2.35 -4.69
CA LYS A 446 22.25 3.28 -3.55
C LYS A 446 21.30 4.49 -3.72
N LYS A 447 20.61 4.78 -2.58
CA LYS A 447 19.78 5.93 -2.12
C LYS A 447 19.86 7.27 -2.91
N ALA A 448 18.82 8.12 -3.00
CA ALA A 448 17.86 8.44 -1.92
C ALA A 448 16.43 8.87 -2.33
N ALA A 449 15.43 8.49 -1.53
CA ALA A 449 14.11 9.14 -1.39
C ALA A 449 13.32 8.53 -0.21
N ARG A 450 12.93 9.33 0.80
CA ARG A 450 12.26 8.82 2.01
C ARG A 450 10.81 8.35 1.76
N ARG A 451 10.53 7.05 1.84
CA ARG A 451 9.22 6.56 2.34
C ARG A 451 9.19 6.65 3.87
N SER A 452 8.07 7.11 4.45
CA SER A 452 7.98 7.45 5.88
C SER A 452 7.38 6.37 6.79
N HIS A 453 6.81 5.29 6.24
CA HIS A 453 6.15 4.24 7.01
C HIS A 453 6.82 2.87 6.87
N ASN A 454 7.04 2.24 8.02
CA ASN A 454 7.35 0.81 8.22
C ASN A 454 8.58 0.21 7.49
N VAL A 455 9.46 1.05 6.95
CA VAL A 455 10.74 0.63 6.37
C VAL A 455 11.83 0.53 7.45
N GLU A 456 12.48 -0.62 7.53
CA GLU A 456 13.63 -0.91 8.40
C GLU A 456 14.86 -1.20 7.54
N VAL A 457 16.05 -0.83 8.04
CA VAL A 457 17.33 -1.09 7.36
C VAL A 457 18.32 -1.71 8.34
N ASP A 458 18.84 -2.88 8.00
CA ASP A 458 19.86 -3.61 8.77
C ASP A 458 21.03 -4.00 7.84
N GLY A 459 22.10 -3.20 7.91
CA GLY A 459 23.20 -3.25 6.95
C GLY A 459 22.69 -3.01 5.53
N ASP A 460 22.93 -3.98 4.64
CA ASP A 460 22.40 -3.99 3.27
C ASP A 460 20.97 -4.55 3.16
N ASN A 461 20.34 -5.00 4.24
CA ASN A 461 18.97 -5.52 4.17
C ASN A 461 17.95 -4.36 4.33
N ILE A 462 17.00 -4.26 3.40
CA ILE A 462 15.77 -3.46 3.58
C ILE A 462 14.63 -4.40 3.93
N TYR A 463 13.83 -4.04 4.93
CA TYR A 463 12.56 -4.68 5.22
C TYR A 463 11.43 -3.65 5.19
N TRP A 464 10.24 -4.05 4.74
CA TRP A 464 9.06 -3.19 4.78
C TRP A 464 7.78 -4.00 4.90
N ASP A 465 6.73 -3.37 5.40
CA ASP A 465 5.40 -3.97 5.48
C ASP A 465 4.62 -3.65 4.21
N CYS A 466 4.13 -4.69 3.54
CA CYS A 466 3.35 -4.59 2.33
C CYS A 466 1.88 -4.97 2.63
N PRO A 467 0.92 -4.01 2.62
CA PRO A 467 -0.47 -4.29 2.95
C PRO A 467 -1.17 -4.95 1.77
N TYR A 468 -1.55 -6.22 1.91
CA TYR A 468 -2.37 -6.93 0.94
C TYR A 468 -3.85 -6.86 1.32
N ILE A 469 -4.71 -6.57 0.34
CA ILE A 469 -6.16 -6.71 0.45
C ILE A 469 -6.52 -8.16 0.19
N TYR A 470 -7.39 -8.72 1.00
CA TYR A 470 -8.01 -10.03 0.80
C TYR A 470 -9.52 -9.86 0.70
N LEU A 471 -10.09 -10.16 -0.47
CA LEU A 471 -11.55 -10.26 -0.66
C LEU A 471 -11.94 -11.71 -0.40
N ILE A 472 -12.88 -11.94 0.52
CA ILE A 472 -13.20 -13.26 1.04
C ILE A 472 -14.69 -13.54 0.85
N GLY A 473 -15.00 -14.59 0.09
CA GLY A 473 -16.38 -15.06 -0.11
C GLY A 473 -17.21 -14.13 -0.98
N GLY A 474 -18.40 -13.77 -0.49
CA GLY A 474 -19.40 -13.03 -1.23
C GLY A 474 -20.22 -13.91 -2.19
N PHE A 475 -21.39 -13.41 -2.58
CA PHE A 475 -22.39 -14.14 -3.34
C PHE A 475 -22.51 -13.61 -4.78
N GLY A 476 -22.71 -14.53 -5.73
CA GLY A 476 -23.05 -14.23 -7.11
C GLY A 476 -24.52 -13.81 -7.28
N SER A 477 -24.89 -13.37 -8.49
CA SER A 477 -26.28 -12.98 -8.81
C SER A 477 -27.26 -14.16 -8.84
N ASP A 478 -26.77 -15.39 -8.80
CA ASP A 478 -27.54 -16.63 -8.64
C ASP A 478 -27.71 -17.05 -7.16
N GLY A 479 -27.21 -16.25 -6.21
CA GLY A 479 -27.29 -16.52 -4.78
C GLY A 479 -26.29 -17.56 -4.27
N LYS A 480 -25.34 -18.03 -5.08
CA LYS A 480 -24.28 -18.95 -4.61
C LYS A 480 -23.12 -18.20 -3.98
N LEU A 481 -22.60 -18.74 -2.87
CA LEU A 481 -21.36 -18.29 -2.26
C LEU A 481 -20.18 -18.63 -3.18
N TYR A 482 -19.28 -17.66 -3.41
CA TYR A 482 -18.00 -17.91 -4.05
C TYR A 482 -17.03 -18.55 -3.05
N ASP A 483 -16.66 -19.81 -3.27
CA ASP A 483 -15.61 -20.52 -2.53
C ASP A 483 -14.20 -20.01 -2.92
N THR A 484 -13.96 -18.71 -2.72
CA THR A 484 -12.73 -18.02 -3.15
C THR A 484 -12.27 -16.96 -2.15
N VAL A 485 -10.96 -16.90 -1.94
CA VAL A 485 -10.22 -15.79 -1.35
C VAL A 485 -9.35 -15.18 -2.44
N TRP A 486 -9.51 -13.89 -2.72
CA TRP A 486 -8.71 -13.14 -3.68
C TRP A 486 -7.74 -12.20 -2.97
N ARG A 487 -6.47 -12.18 -3.38
CA ARG A 487 -5.41 -11.34 -2.82
C ARG A 487 -4.97 -10.28 -3.83
N GLY A 488 -5.05 -9.02 -3.43
CA GLY A 488 -4.65 -7.85 -4.23
C GLY A 488 -3.70 -6.93 -3.47
N VAL A 489 -2.98 -6.08 -4.22
CA VAL A 489 -2.09 -5.04 -3.67
C VAL A 489 -1.94 -3.92 -4.70
N ILE A 490 -1.75 -2.66 -4.29
CA ILE A 490 -1.31 -1.64 -5.24
C ILE A 490 0.18 -1.88 -5.57
N ALA A 491 0.52 -2.02 -6.85
CA ALA A 491 1.81 -2.53 -7.32
C ALA A 491 3.03 -1.89 -6.64
N ARG A 492 3.09 -0.55 -6.55
CA ARG A 492 4.17 0.21 -5.88
C ARG A 492 4.36 -0.07 -4.38
N LEU A 493 3.38 -0.65 -3.69
CA LEU A 493 3.52 -1.10 -2.29
C LEU A 493 4.25 -2.44 -2.20
N SER A 494 4.22 -3.24 -3.28
CA SER A 494 4.94 -4.51 -3.38
C SER A 494 6.41 -4.36 -3.81
N PHE A 495 6.77 -3.23 -4.40
CA PHE A 495 8.13 -2.93 -4.85
C PHE A 495 9.03 -2.52 -3.68
N THR A 496 10.32 -2.87 -3.77
CA THR A 496 11.35 -2.44 -2.81
C THR A 496 11.31 -0.92 -2.60
N PRO A 497 11.17 -0.43 -1.35
CA PRO A 497 11.27 0.98 -1.07
C PRO A 497 12.62 1.53 -1.49
N ILE A 498 12.57 2.60 -2.28
CA ILE A 498 13.65 3.57 -2.35
C ILE A 498 13.67 4.29 -0.99
N ILE A 499 14.87 4.57 -0.46
CA ILE A 499 15.12 5.15 0.87
C ILE A 499 16.11 6.29 0.73
#